data_AF-M4WSX5-F1
#
_entry.id   AF-M4WSX5-F1
#
_cell.length_a   1.000
_cell.length_b   1.000
_cell.length_c   1.000
_cell.angle_alpha   90.00
_cell.angle_beta   90.00
_cell.angle_gamma   90.00
#
_symmetry.space_group_name_H-M   'P 1'
#
loop_
_entity.id
_entity.type
_entity.pdbx_description
1 polymer ?
#
loop_
_entity_poly.entity_id
_entity_poly.type
_entity_poly.pdbx_seq_one_letter_code
_entity_poly.pdbx_strand_id
1 'polypeptide(L)'
;MRATTALLFILGGLLALPVQAADALDWIKRLSEADQQQNFQGTFVYERSGTFSTHDVWHRVDADGSVRERLVQADGPRQEVLRVDGATQCVGGGMASQVVAGQLWPAHKLNPQELSSWYDIRVAGESRIADRPAVVLAVLPRDQHRYGFELHVDKETGLPLKSLLLNDKGQIIERLQFTRIELTQPDDAELQPTSACQPVKELKGTSVKTGWHSEWVPPGFILNSTLQQRSPVSNDQVLCLAYGDGLARFSVFLEPLHGAKVDDARTQLGPTTVVSRRFASDDGGTMVTVVGEIPSGTAERVALSMRPSGARPE
;
A
#
# COMPACT_ATOMS: atom_id res chain seq x y z
N MET A 1 -3.06 9.62 -71.81
CA MET A 1 -3.00 8.36 -71.05
C MET A 1 -2.63 8.68 -69.61
N ARG A 2 -3.44 8.17 -68.65
CA ARG A 2 -3.10 7.69 -67.30
C ARG A 2 -1.85 8.24 -66.58
N ALA A 3 -2.05 8.89 -65.41
CA ALA A 3 -1.55 8.42 -64.10
C ALA A 3 -1.84 9.43 -62.96
N THR A 4 -2.97 9.28 -62.26
CA THR A 4 -3.24 9.97 -60.97
C THR A 4 -4.23 9.17 -60.12
N THR A 5 -3.75 8.50 -59.06
CA THR A 5 -4.41 8.31 -57.74
C THR A 5 -3.73 7.17 -56.95
N ALA A 6 -2.87 7.52 -55.98
CA ALA A 6 -2.34 6.58 -54.99
C ALA A 6 -1.86 7.32 -53.73
N LEU A 7 -2.78 8.01 -53.02
CA LEU A 7 -2.46 8.62 -51.72
C LEU A 7 -3.69 8.78 -50.82
N LEU A 8 -4.21 7.67 -50.29
CA LEU A 8 -5.21 7.63 -49.23
C LEU A 8 -5.23 6.22 -48.64
N PHE A 9 -4.48 5.98 -47.54
CA PHE A 9 -4.74 4.91 -46.54
C PHE A 9 -3.78 4.88 -45.33
N ILE A 10 -3.09 5.99 -44.99
CA ILE A 10 -2.22 6.05 -43.79
C ILE A 10 -2.50 7.32 -42.97
N LEU A 11 -3.70 7.41 -42.37
CA LEU A 11 -3.99 8.45 -41.36
C LEU A 11 -5.11 8.05 -40.36
N GLY A 12 -5.31 6.76 -40.09
CA GLY A 12 -6.36 6.26 -39.19
C GLY A 12 -5.90 5.80 -37.79
N GLY A 13 -4.60 5.66 -37.55
CA GLY A 13 -4.07 4.90 -36.40
C GLY A 13 -3.76 5.68 -35.11
N LEU A 14 -3.83 7.02 -35.12
CA LEU A 14 -3.24 7.87 -34.07
C LEU A 14 -4.24 8.50 -33.08
N LEU A 15 -5.54 8.20 -33.19
CA LEU A 15 -6.59 8.83 -32.37
C LEU A 15 -7.33 7.87 -31.42
N ALA A 16 -6.93 6.59 -31.33
CA ALA A 16 -7.62 5.59 -30.51
C ALA A 16 -7.22 5.59 -29.01
N LEU A 17 -6.12 6.25 -28.65
CA LEU A 17 -5.53 6.18 -27.30
C LEU A 17 -6.22 7.02 -26.18
N PRO A 18 -6.87 8.18 -26.41
CA PRO A 18 -7.37 8.99 -25.29
C PRO A 18 -8.62 8.40 -24.62
N VAL A 19 -9.43 7.62 -25.35
CA VAL A 19 -10.70 7.09 -24.83
C VAL A 19 -10.46 5.97 -23.79
N GLN A 20 -9.53 5.05 -24.07
CA GLN A 20 -9.19 3.97 -23.14
C GLN A 20 -8.49 4.48 -21.87
N ALA A 21 -7.70 5.56 -21.97
CA ALA A 21 -7.06 6.18 -20.82
C ALA A 21 -8.06 6.90 -19.90
N ALA A 22 -9.07 7.57 -20.47
CA ALA A 22 -10.14 8.21 -19.70
C ALA A 22 -10.96 7.17 -18.90
N ASP A 23 -11.43 6.12 -19.58
CA ASP A 23 -12.18 5.00 -18.97
C ASP A 23 -11.37 4.36 -17.81
N ALA A 24 -10.08 4.07 -18.02
CA ALA A 24 -9.24 3.49 -16.99
C ALA A 24 -9.07 4.37 -15.73
N LEU A 25 -9.00 5.70 -15.88
CA LEU A 25 -8.93 6.62 -14.73
C LEU A 25 -10.27 6.77 -14.01
N ASP A 26 -11.39 6.71 -14.75
CA ASP A 26 -12.73 6.69 -14.15
C ASP A 26 -12.93 5.44 -13.28
N TRP A 27 -12.39 4.28 -13.66
CA TRP A 27 -12.40 3.09 -12.80
C TRP A 27 -11.55 3.24 -11.52
N ILE A 28 -10.39 3.90 -11.58
CA ILE A 28 -9.61 4.21 -10.36
C ILE A 28 -10.38 5.17 -9.46
N LYS A 29 -11.07 6.17 -10.03
CA LYS A 29 -11.94 7.06 -9.27
C LYS A 29 -13.08 6.28 -8.58
N ARG A 30 -13.79 5.42 -9.31
CA ARG A 30 -14.86 4.57 -8.75
C ARG A 30 -14.33 3.69 -7.61
N LEU A 31 -13.18 3.03 -7.80
CA LEU A 31 -12.53 2.23 -6.76
C LEU A 31 -12.19 3.07 -5.52
N SER A 32 -11.73 4.30 -5.72
CA SER A 32 -11.42 5.23 -4.61
C SER A 32 -12.65 5.80 -3.89
N GLU A 33 -13.85 5.64 -4.45
CA GLU A 33 -15.11 6.13 -3.88
C GLU A 33 -15.95 5.00 -3.28
N ALA A 34 -15.75 3.75 -3.73
CA ALA A 34 -16.51 2.57 -3.28
C ALA A 34 -16.45 2.34 -1.76
N ASP A 35 -15.27 2.49 -1.14
CA ASP A 35 -15.04 2.33 0.31
C ASP A 35 -15.83 3.33 1.18
N GLN A 36 -16.39 4.39 0.60
CA GLN A 36 -17.21 5.39 1.30
C GLN A 36 -18.69 5.34 0.87
N GLN A 37 -19.07 4.37 0.04
CA GLN A 37 -20.38 4.30 -0.62
C GLN A 37 -21.04 2.91 -0.55
N GLN A 38 -20.29 1.85 -0.24
CA GLN A 38 -20.75 0.48 -0.39
C GLN A 38 -20.75 -0.23 0.96
N ASN A 39 -21.93 -0.67 1.41
CA ASN A 39 -22.03 -1.58 2.53
C ASN A 39 -21.88 -3.02 2.02
N PHE A 40 -21.00 -3.81 2.64
CA PHE A 40 -20.79 -5.20 2.24
C PHE A 40 -20.26 -6.06 3.37
N GLN A 41 -20.42 -7.38 3.19
CA GLN A 41 -19.70 -8.39 3.94
C GLN A 41 -19.18 -9.48 3.02
N GLY A 42 -18.16 -10.22 3.43
CA GLY A 42 -17.64 -11.31 2.62
C GLY A 42 -16.43 -12.01 3.19
N THR A 43 -15.95 -12.98 2.44
CA THR A 43 -14.75 -13.76 2.76
C THR A 43 -13.76 -13.58 1.62
N PHE A 44 -12.50 -13.30 1.95
CA PHE A 44 -11.40 -13.22 0.99
C PHE A 44 -10.21 -14.07 1.43
N VAL A 45 -9.39 -14.46 0.46
CA VAL A 45 -8.10 -15.10 0.70
C VAL A 45 -6.97 -14.11 0.50
N TYR A 46 -5.97 -14.19 1.37
CA TYR A 46 -4.68 -13.51 1.28
C TYR A 46 -3.58 -14.56 1.06
N GLU A 47 -2.83 -14.44 -0.03
CA GLU A 47 -1.77 -15.37 -0.41
C GLU A 47 -0.49 -14.60 -0.77
N ARG A 48 0.64 -15.06 -0.22
CA ARG A 48 2.00 -14.66 -0.60
C ARG A 48 2.98 -15.82 -0.36
N SER A 49 4.25 -15.65 -0.71
CA SER A 49 5.30 -16.64 -0.48
C SER A 49 5.31 -17.19 0.97
N GLY A 50 4.88 -18.45 1.14
CA GLY A 50 4.85 -19.13 2.43
C GLY A 50 3.73 -18.71 3.39
N THR A 51 2.72 -17.95 2.93
CA THR A 51 1.54 -17.60 3.73
C THR A 51 0.27 -17.71 2.88
N PHE A 52 -0.69 -18.48 3.36
CA PHE A 52 -2.07 -18.49 2.87
C PHE A 52 -2.97 -18.30 4.09
N SER A 53 -3.93 -17.38 4.01
CA SER A 53 -4.90 -17.15 5.07
C SER A 53 -6.25 -16.68 4.52
N THR A 54 -7.30 -17.02 5.25
CA THR A 54 -8.70 -16.73 4.92
C THR A 54 -9.22 -15.71 5.92
N HIS A 55 -9.91 -14.68 5.44
CA HIS A 55 -10.38 -13.56 6.26
C HIS A 55 -11.83 -13.26 5.95
N ASP A 56 -12.62 -13.06 6.99
CA ASP A 56 -13.96 -12.48 6.89
C ASP A 56 -13.88 -10.97 7.14
N VAL A 57 -14.66 -10.20 6.39
CA VAL A 57 -14.76 -8.74 6.48
C VAL A 57 -16.22 -8.31 6.54
N TRP A 58 -16.49 -7.36 7.43
CA TRP A 58 -17.74 -6.61 7.51
C TRP A 58 -17.43 -5.14 7.41
N HIS A 59 -18.02 -4.47 6.42
CA HIS A 59 -17.80 -3.06 6.12
C HIS A 59 -19.14 -2.32 6.11
N ARG A 60 -19.24 -1.25 6.89
CA ARG A 60 -20.41 -0.37 6.93
C ARG A 60 -20.06 1.11 6.94
N VAL A 61 -20.69 1.83 6.03
CA VAL A 61 -20.91 3.27 6.10
C VAL A 61 -22.14 3.52 7.00
N ASP A 62 -21.93 4.15 8.16
CA ASP A 62 -23.01 4.53 9.08
C ASP A 62 -23.74 5.81 8.60
N ALA A 63 -24.88 6.13 9.24
CA ALA A 63 -25.75 7.23 8.83
C ALA A 63 -25.14 8.64 8.96
N ASP A 64 -24.03 8.78 9.72
CA ASP A 64 -23.23 10.00 9.80
C ASP A 64 -22.11 10.08 8.76
N GLY A 65 -21.95 9.03 7.94
CA GLY A 65 -20.90 8.91 6.94
C GLY A 65 -19.59 8.29 7.45
N SER A 66 -19.51 7.91 8.73
CA SER A 66 -18.34 7.21 9.26
C SER A 66 -18.27 5.77 8.73
N VAL A 67 -17.06 5.27 8.52
CA VAL A 67 -16.79 3.93 7.96
C VAL A 67 -16.29 2.99 9.05
N ARG A 68 -17.07 1.98 9.39
CA ARG A 68 -16.68 0.87 10.28
C ARG A 68 -16.28 -0.36 9.47
N GLU A 69 -15.09 -0.86 9.74
CA GLU A 69 -14.58 -2.09 9.12
C GLU A 69 -14.09 -3.06 10.21
N ARG A 70 -14.63 -4.27 10.24
CA ARG A 70 -14.14 -5.39 11.06
C ARG A 70 -13.54 -6.45 10.16
N LEU A 71 -12.30 -6.86 10.44
CA LEU A 71 -11.66 -8.02 9.81
C LEU A 71 -11.39 -9.10 10.85
N VAL A 72 -11.60 -10.36 10.47
CA VAL A 72 -11.31 -11.53 11.30
C VAL A 72 -10.61 -12.58 10.46
N GLN A 73 -9.46 -13.09 10.92
CA GLN A 73 -8.86 -14.26 10.31
C GLN A 73 -9.67 -15.52 10.67
N ALA A 74 -10.14 -16.23 9.65
CA ALA A 74 -11.00 -17.39 9.74
C ALA A 74 -10.23 -18.72 9.90
N ASP A 75 -8.92 -18.73 9.59
CA ASP A 75 -8.03 -19.88 9.78
C ASP A 75 -6.92 -19.64 10.80
N GLY A 76 -6.45 -20.71 11.45
CA GLY A 76 -5.37 -20.64 12.44
C GLY A 76 -5.74 -19.87 13.73
N PRO A 77 -4.79 -19.16 14.36
CA PRO A 77 -5.06 -18.32 15.52
C PRO A 77 -6.00 -17.17 15.15
N ARG A 78 -7.10 -17.00 15.89
CA ARG A 78 -8.07 -15.92 15.64
C ARG A 78 -7.42 -14.54 15.80
N GLN A 79 -7.11 -13.92 14.68
CA GLN A 79 -6.74 -12.51 14.57
C GLN A 79 -8.00 -11.68 14.28
N GLU A 80 -8.06 -10.48 14.83
CA GLU A 80 -9.23 -9.59 14.73
C GLU A 80 -8.75 -8.14 14.72
N VAL A 81 -9.34 -7.31 13.87
CA VAL A 81 -9.06 -5.87 13.76
C VAL A 81 -10.39 -5.14 13.62
N LEU A 82 -10.58 -4.05 14.37
CA LEU A 82 -11.64 -3.08 14.13
C LEU A 82 -11.03 -1.74 13.72
N ARG A 83 -11.55 -1.16 12.64
CA ARG A 83 -11.23 0.18 12.15
C ARG A 83 -12.47 1.07 12.12
N VAL A 84 -12.25 2.36 12.35
CA VAL A 84 -13.23 3.44 12.18
C VAL A 84 -12.53 4.54 11.39
N ASP A 85 -13.08 4.94 10.25
CA ASP A 85 -12.50 5.93 9.32
C ASP A 85 -11.03 5.63 8.96
N GLY A 86 -10.74 4.34 8.74
CA GLY A 86 -9.39 3.81 8.49
C GLY A 86 -8.47 3.75 9.71
N ALA A 87 -8.79 4.42 10.82
CA ALA A 87 -8.03 4.37 12.06
C ALA A 87 -8.32 3.06 12.83
N THR A 88 -7.27 2.32 13.18
CA THR A 88 -7.39 1.05 13.92
C THR A 88 -7.72 1.30 15.40
N GLN A 89 -8.91 0.86 15.83
CA GLN A 89 -9.45 1.06 17.17
C GLN A 89 -9.03 -0.06 18.15
N CYS A 90 -9.09 -1.32 17.71
CA CYS A 90 -8.66 -2.47 18.51
C CYS A 90 -8.00 -3.55 17.64
N VAL A 91 -7.14 -4.37 18.25
CA VAL A 91 -6.65 -5.62 17.65
C VAL A 91 -6.57 -6.78 18.63
N GLY A 92 -6.86 -7.97 18.13
CA GLY A 92 -6.68 -9.25 18.82
C GLY A 92 -5.49 -10.07 18.29
N GLY A 93 -5.38 -11.31 18.74
CA GLY A 93 -4.48 -12.32 18.16
C GLY A 93 -2.98 -12.00 18.17
N GLY A 94 -2.52 -11.02 18.96
CA GLY A 94 -1.11 -10.62 19.04
C GLY A 94 -0.64 -9.60 18.00
N MET A 95 -1.54 -9.01 17.21
CA MET A 95 -1.18 -8.09 16.10
C MET A 95 -0.70 -6.70 16.55
N ALA A 96 -0.60 -6.40 17.85
CA ALA A 96 -0.33 -5.05 18.36
C ALA A 96 0.93 -4.38 17.78
N SER A 97 1.99 -5.14 17.49
CA SER A 97 3.21 -4.63 16.85
C SER A 97 3.04 -4.27 15.37
N GLN A 98 2.09 -4.90 14.66
CA GLN A 98 1.79 -4.59 13.27
C GLN A 98 0.98 -3.29 13.14
N VAL A 99 0.15 -2.96 14.14
CA VAL A 99 -0.63 -1.71 14.14
C VAL A 99 0.27 -0.48 14.24
N VAL A 100 1.40 -0.58 14.96
CA VAL A 100 2.42 0.49 15.03
C VAL A 100 2.93 0.85 13.62
N ALA A 101 3.12 -0.15 12.74
CA ALA A 101 3.49 0.10 11.35
C ALA A 101 2.33 0.67 10.53
N GLY A 102 1.10 0.19 10.74
CA GLY A 102 -0.10 0.70 10.08
C GLY A 102 -0.42 2.16 10.43
N GLN A 103 -0.23 2.57 11.69
CA GLN A 103 -0.45 3.95 12.17
C GLN A 103 0.51 4.98 11.58
N LEU A 104 1.62 4.57 10.93
CA LEU A 104 2.47 5.47 10.14
C LEU A 104 1.75 5.99 8.88
N TRP A 105 0.70 5.29 8.43
CA TRP A 105 -0.01 5.49 7.19
C TRP A 105 -1.48 5.85 7.46
N PRO A 106 -1.83 7.16 7.52
CA PRO A 106 -3.23 7.54 7.53
C PRO A 106 -3.91 7.05 6.24
N ALA A 107 -5.24 6.86 6.31
CA ALA A 107 -6.03 6.56 5.12
C ALA A 107 -5.82 7.64 4.06
N HIS A 108 -5.36 7.24 2.88
CA HIS A 108 -5.09 8.12 1.76
C HIS A 108 -6.02 7.74 0.60
N LYS A 109 -6.85 8.68 0.18
CA LYS A 109 -7.76 8.51 -0.96
C LYS A 109 -6.95 8.50 -2.25
N LEU A 110 -7.15 7.50 -3.12
CA LEU A 110 -6.39 7.38 -4.35
C LEU A 110 -6.73 8.55 -5.29
N ASN A 111 -5.71 9.27 -5.74
CA ASN A 111 -5.86 10.34 -6.73
C ASN A 111 -5.50 9.80 -8.13
N PRO A 112 -6.48 9.61 -9.05
CA PRO A 112 -6.22 9.07 -10.39
C PRO A 112 -5.21 9.88 -11.19
N GLN A 113 -5.22 11.21 -11.05
CA GLN A 113 -4.33 12.12 -11.77
C GLN A 113 -2.88 11.99 -11.27
N GLU A 114 -2.66 11.94 -9.96
CA GLU A 114 -1.33 11.70 -9.38
C GLU A 114 -0.80 10.32 -9.77
N LEU A 115 -1.62 9.27 -9.62
CA LEU A 115 -1.24 7.90 -10.01
C LEU A 115 -0.86 7.81 -11.49
N SER A 116 -1.59 8.48 -12.39
CA SER A 116 -1.30 8.48 -13.83
C SER A 116 0.10 9.04 -14.19
N SER A 117 0.71 9.82 -13.29
CA SER A 117 2.06 10.38 -13.46
C SER A 117 3.17 9.34 -13.26
N TRP A 118 2.92 8.32 -12.43
CA TRP A 118 3.90 7.29 -12.04
C TRP A 118 3.53 5.89 -12.54
N TYR A 119 2.26 5.71 -12.92
CA TYR A 119 1.70 4.47 -13.44
C TYR A 119 1.03 4.67 -14.80
N ASP A 120 1.13 3.64 -15.63
CA ASP A 120 0.40 3.46 -16.88
C ASP A 120 -0.82 2.57 -16.59
N ILE A 121 -1.99 3.19 -16.55
CA ILE A 121 -3.24 2.59 -16.06
C ILE A 121 -4.13 2.29 -17.25
N ARG A 122 -4.54 1.03 -17.41
CA ARG A 122 -5.26 0.56 -18.61
C ARG A 122 -6.34 -0.45 -18.25
N VAL A 123 -7.48 -0.40 -18.95
CA VAL A 123 -8.43 -1.51 -18.98
C VAL A 123 -7.81 -2.66 -19.78
N ALA A 124 -7.56 -3.78 -19.12
CA ALA A 124 -6.95 -4.98 -19.70
C ALA A 124 -7.99 -6.01 -20.16
N GLY A 125 -9.25 -5.90 -19.74
CA GLY A 125 -10.35 -6.77 -20.16
C GLY A 125 -11.45 -6.90 -19.12
N GLU A 126 -12.15 -8.03 -19.15
CA GLU A 126 -13.23 -8.38 -18.22
C GLU A 126 -12.99 -9.73 -17.55
N SER A 127 -13.68 -9.96 -16.43
CA SER A 127 -13.55 -11.18 -15.62
C SER A 127 -14.81 -11.44 -14.77
N ARG A 128 -14.83 -12.57 -14.06
CA ARG A 128 -15.83 -12.88 -13.03
C ARG A 128 -15.13 -13.37 -11.76
N ILE A 129 -15.34 -12.69 -10.64
CA ILE A 129 -14.77 -13.01 -9.31
C ILE A 129 -15.93 -13.06 -8.30
N ALA A 130 -15.95 -14.04 -7.39
CA ALA A 130 -17.02 -14.22 -6.40
C ALA A 130 -18.46 -14.19 -6.98
N ASP A 131 -18.66 -14.75 -8.18
CA ASP A 131 -19.90 -14.67 -8.99
C ASP A 131 -20.35 -13.26 -9.43
N ARG A 132 -19.40 -12.32 -9.53
CA ARG A 132 -19.69 -10.94 -9.94
C ARG A 132 -18.86 -10.51 -11.15
N PRO A 133 -19.45 -9.80 -12.12
CA PRO A 133 -18.74 -9.34 -13.31
C PRO A 133 -17.84 -8.15 -12.97
N ALA A 134 -16.59 -8.21 -13.40
CA ALA A 134 -15.56 -7.23 -13.05
C ALA A 134 -14.73 -6.78 -14.25
N VAL A 135 -14.30 -5.52 -14.24
CA VAL A 135 -13.31 -4.97 -15.17
C VAL A 135 -11.91 -5.26 -14.64
N VAL A 136 -11.00 -5.65 -15.52
CA VAL A 136 -9.58 -5.86 -15.19
C VAL A 136 -8.81 -4.58 -15.49
N LEU A 137 -8.18 -3.98 -14.49
CA LEU A 137 -7.25 -2.87 -14.64
C LEU A 137 -5.81 -3.37 -14.48
N ALA A 138 -4.96 -3.05 -15.44
CA ALA A 138 -3.51 -3.14 -15.29
C ALA A 138 -2.98 -1.77 -14.84
N VAL A 139 -2.29 -1.74 -13.70
CA VAL A 139 -1.64 -0.56 -13.13
C VAL A 139 -0.13 -0.81 -13.19
N LEU A 140 0.49 -0.44 -14.31
CA LEU A 140 1.88 -0.79 -14.62
C LEU A 140 2.80 0.36 -14.21
N PRO A 141 3.92 0.12 -13.52
CA PRO A 141 4.81 1.20 -13.10
C PRO A 141 5.58 1.77 -14.30
N ARG A 142 5.76 3.09 -14.32
CA ARG A 142 6.55 3.78 -15.37
C ARG A 142 8.07 3.71 -15.15
N ASP A 143 8.49 3.22 -13.98
CA ASP A 143 9.88 2.97 -13.61
C ASP A 143 10.05 1.64 -12.89
N GLN A 144 11.30 1.22 -12.67
CA GLN A 144 11.65 0.00 -11.95
C GLN A 144 11.59 0.15 -10.41
N HIS A 145 11.02 1.24 -9.89
CA HIS A 145 11.16 1.58 -8.46
C HIS A 145 9.98 1.18 -7.58
N ARG A 146 8.89 0.68 -8.17
CA ARG A 146 7.67 0.24 -7.49
C ARG A 146 7.08 -1.00 -8.19
N TYR A 147 6.20 -1.72 -7.49
CA TYR A 147 5.51 -2.88 -8.05
C TYR A 147 4.28 -2.47 -8.88
N GLY A 148 3.84 -3.36 -9.78
CA GLY A 148 2.61 -3.19 -10.57
C GLY A 148 1.43 -3.96 -9.98
N PHE A 149 0.21 -3.59 -10.36
CA PHE A 149 -1.00 -4.28 -9.89
C PHE A 149 -1.87 -4.76 -11.06
N GLU A 150 -2.54 -5.91 -10.89
CA GLU A 150 -3.74 -6.31 -11.64
C GLU A 150 -4.94 -6.25 -10.68
N LEU A 151 -5.85 -5.31 -10.92
CA LEU A 151 -7.04 -5.08 -10.09
C LEU A 151 -8.30 -5.55 -10.83
N HIS A 152 -9.18 -6.27 -10.15
CA HIS A 152 -10.47 -6.70 -10.68
C HIS A 152 -11.56 -5.94 -9.95
N VAL A 153 -12.15 -4.98 -10.65
CA VAL A 153 -13.07 -4.00 -10.08
C VAL A 153 -14.51 -4.37 -10.43
N ASP A 154 -15.34 -4.57 -9.41
CA ASP A 154 -16.75 -4.91 -9.56
C ASP A 154 -17.50 -3.89 -10.43
N LYS A 155 -18.19 -4.35 -11.47
CA LYS A 155 -18.84 -3.44 -12.44
C LYS A 155 -19.95 -2.59 -11.84
N GLU A 156 -20.68 -3.13 -10.86
CA GLU A 156 -21.80 -2.48 -10.20
C GLU A 156 -21.31 -1.47 -9.17
N THR A 157 -20.47 -1.91 -8.23
CA THR A 157 -20.12 -1.14 -7.02
C THR A 157 -18.79 -0.40 -7.09
N GLY A 158 -17.86 -0.81 -7.95
CA GLY A 158 -16.49 -0.31 -7.94
C GLY A 158 -15.56 -0.98 -6.90
N LEU A 159 -16.03 -1.97 -6.13
CA LEU A 159 -15.22 -2.66 -5.13
C LEU A 159 -14.10 -3.52 -5.76
N PRO A 160 -12.89 -3.57 -5.17
CA PRO A 160 -11.81 -4.44 -5.63
C PRO A 160 -12.05 -5.90 -5.21
N LEU A 161 -12.53 -6.73 -6.14
CA LEU A 161 -12.82 -8.15 -5.89
C LEU A 161 -11.57 -9.04 -5.90
N LYS A 162 -10.53 -8.63 -6.62
CA LYS A 162 -9.20 -9.27 -6.64
C LYS A 162 -8.13 -8.21 -6.84
N SER A 163 -7.03 -8.31 -6.11
CA SER A 163 -5.80 -7.55 -6.31
C SER A 163 -4.64 -8.53 -6.43
N LEU A 164 -3.84 -8.42 -7.49
CA LEU A 164 -2.57 -9.12 -7.63
C LEU A 164 -1.44 -8.11 -7.64
N LEU A 165 -0.45 -8.29 -6.78
CA LEU A 165 0.77 -7.50 -6.78
C LEU A 165 1.82 -8.22 -7.63
N LEU A 166 2.43 -7.50 -8.56
CA LEU A 166 3.31 -8.01 -9.60
C LEU A 166 4.72 -7.43 -9.46
N ASN A 167 5.74 -8.29 -9.48
CA ASN A 167 7.14 -7.85 -9.53
C ASN A 167 7.56 -7.35 -10.93
N ASP A 168 8.81 -6.91 -11.04
CA ASP A 168 9.47 -6.44 -12.27
C ASP A 168 9.46 -7.46 -13.43
N LYS A 169 9.21 -8.73 -13.14
CA LYS A 169 9.12 -9.84 -14.10
C LYS A 169 7.67 -10.27 -14.39
N GLY A 170 6.68 -9.52 -13.89
CA GLY A 170 5.26 -9.85 -14.01
C GLY A 170 4.83 -11.06 -13.18
N GLN A 171 5.64 -11.50 -12.21
CA GLN A 171 5.30 -12.61 -11.33
C GLN A 171 4.45 -12.11 -10.16
N ILE A 172 3.39 -12.85 -9.83
CA ILE A 172 2.54 -12.57 -8.67
C ILE A 172 3.35 -12.81 -7.39
N ILE A 173 3.49 -11.77 -6.56
CA ILE A 173 4.14 -11.83 -5.24
C ILE A 173 3.16 -11.71 -4.08
N GLU A 174 1.94 -11.26 -4.35
CA GLU A 174 0.81 -11.23 -3.42
C GLU A 174 -0.51 -11.33 -4.19
N ARG A 175 -1.52 -11.98 -3.58
CA ARG A 175 -2.91 -12.04 -4.04
C ARG A 175 -3.84 -11.73 -2.88
N LEU A 176 -4.77 -10.81 -3.09
CA LEU A 176 -6.01 -10.69 -2.35
C LEU A 176 -7.17 -11.06 -3.28
N GLN A 177 -8.10 -11.91 -2.85
CA GLN A 177 -9.22 -12.31 -3.69
C GLN A 177 -10.46 -12.68 -2.87
N PHE A 178 -11.59 -12.03 -3.12
CA PHE A 178 -12.88 -12.44 -2.56
C PHE A 178 -13.29 -13.81 -3.11
N THR A 179 -13.71 -14.69 -2.20
CA THR A 179 -14.34 -15.99 -2.51
C THR A 179 -15.86 -15.88 -2.47
N ARG A 180 -16.39 -15.01 -1.60
CA ARG A 180 -17.80 -14.63 -1.46
C ARG A 180 -17.88 -13.14 -1.07
N ILE A 181 -18.84 -12.41 -1.64
CA ILE A 181 -19.17 -11.05 -1.21
C ILE A 181 -20.68 -10.82 -1.34
N GLU A 182 -21.27 -10.15 -0.35
CA GLU A 182 -22.68 -9.79 -0.25
C GLU A 182 -22.79 -8.28 -0.06
N LEU A 183 -23.60 -7.62 -0.90
CA LEU A 183 -23.83 -6.18 -0.85
C LEU A 183 -24.96 -5.85 0.13
N THR A 184 -24.86 -6.41 1.33
CA THR A 184 -25.80 -6.21 2.44
C THR A 184 -25.14 -5.38 3.53
N GLN A 185 -25.93 -4.55 4.20
CA GLN A 185 -25.46 -3.79 5.34
C GLN A 185 -25.27 -4.71 6.56
N PRO A 186 -24.04 -4.83 7.11
CA PRO A 186 -23.81 -5.59 8.34
C PRO A 186 -24.60 -4.97 9.50
N ASP A 187 -25.03 -5.79 10.45
CA ASP A 187 -25.66 -5.31 11.68
C ASP A 187 -24.65 -4.84 12.75
N ASP A 188 -25.12 -4.38 13.91
CA ASP A 188 -24.21 -3.95 14.99
C ASP A 188 -23.50 -5.11 15.71
N ALA A 189 -24.05 -6.32 15.71
CA ALA A 189 -23.43 -7.51 16.30
C ALA A 189 -22.31 -8.07 15.42
N GLU A 190 -22.47 -8.00 14.10
CA GLU A 190 -21.44 -8.33 13.10
C GLU A 190 -20.23 -7.39 13.16
N LEU A 191 -20.43 -6.12 13.51
CA LEU A 191 -19.34 -5.17 13.75
C LEU A 191 -18.82 -5.16 15.20
N GLN A 192 -19.44 -5.90 16.13
CA GLN A 192 -19.01 -5.93 17.52
C GLN A 192 -17.73 -6.78 17.68
N PRO A 193 -16.59 -6.20 18.07
CA PRO A 193 -15.34 -6.94 18.24
C PRO A 193 -15.42 -7.87 19.46
N THR A 194 -14.64 -8.95 19.47
CA THR A 194 -14.55 -9.82 20.66
C THR A 194 -13.77 -9.16 21.79
N SER A 195 -13.91 -9.68 23.01
CA SER A 195 -13.11 -9.25 24.17
C SER A 195 -11.60 -9.51 24.02
N ALA A 196 -11.18 -10.30 23.02
CA ALA A 196 -9.78 -10.46 22.67
C ALA A 196 -9.22 -9.27 21.87
N CYS A 197 -10.07 -8.45 21.26
CA CYS A 197 -9.68 -7.23 20.55
C CYS A 197 -9.37 -6.12 21.54
N GLN A 198 -8.10 -5.93 21.85
CA GLN A 198 -7.65 -4.94 22.83
C GLN A 198 -7.56 -3.55 22.18
N PRO A 199 -8.05 -2.47 22.84
CA PRO A 199 -7.94 -1.11 22.32
C PRO A 199 -6.49 -0.74 22.03
N VAL A 200 -6.25 -0.24 20.82
CA VAL A 200 -4.93 0.24 20.44
C VAL A 200 -4.75 1.64 21.03
N LYS A 201 -3.67 1.83 21.79
CA LYS A 201 -3.22 3.18 22.12
C LYS A 201 -2.72 3.81 20.84
N GLU A 202 -3.29 4.96 20.44
CA GLU A 202 -2.69 5.80 19.41
C GLU A 202 -1.20 5.96 19.68
N LEU A 203 -0.37 5.77 18.65
CA LEU A 203 1.01 6.24 18.69
C LEU A 203 0.99 7.73 18.99
N LYS A 204 1.31 8.09 20.23
CA LYS A 204 1.75 9.44 20.62
C LYS A 204 3.17 9.69 20.10
N GLY A 205 3.39 9.41 18.82
CA GLY A 205 4.54 9.90 18.09
C GLY A 205 4.36 11.41 17.99
N THR A 206 5.19 12.16 18.70
CA THR A 206 5.20 13.61 18.54
C THR A 206 5.61 13.92 17.11
N SER A 207 4.81 14.71 16.39
CA SER A 207 5.24 15.28 15.11
C SER A 207 6.43 16.19 15.38
N VAL A 208 7.61 15.76 14.94
CA VAL A 208 8.90 16.42 15.21
C VAL A 208 9.49 16.96 13.92
N LYS A 209 10.21 18.08 14.02
CA LYS A 209 11.07 18.54 12.93
C LYS A 209 12.23 17.55 12.79
N THR A 210 12.25 16.82 11.68
CA THR A 210 13.31 15.84 11.41
C THR A 210 14.66 16.54 11.17
N GLY A 211 15.68 16.05 11.88
CA GLY A 211 17.09 16.37 11.60
C GLY A 211 17.69 15.51 10.48
N TRP A 212 16.85 14.80 9.70
CA TRP A 212 17.22 13.90 8.62
C TRP A 212 16.36 14.12 7.38
N HIS A 213 16.94 13.86 6.20
CA HIS A 213 16.24 13.83 4.92
C HIS A 213 16.84 12.73 4.03
N SER A 214 16.16 12.40 2.92
CA SER A 214 16.77 11.61 1.85
C SER A 214 17.19 12.52 0.71
N GLU A 215 18.41 12.35 0.20
CA GLU A 215 18.89 12.97 -1.04
C GLU A 215 18.20 12.38 -2.28
N TRP A 216 17.63 11.17 -2.16
CA TRP A 216 16.91 10.49 -3.24
C TRP A 216 15.72 9.69 -2.72
N VAL A 217 14.58 9.88 -3.37
CA VAL A 217 13.42 8.99 -3.33
C VAL A 217 12.96 8.76 -4.77
N PRO A 218 12.20 7.68 -5.07
CA PRO A 218 11.67 7.50 -6.41
C PRO A 218 10.69 8.63 -6.78
N PRO A 219 10.55 8.97 -8.07
CA PRO A 219 9.60 10.00 -8.50
C PRO A 219 8.18 9.77 -7.95
N GLY A 220 7.56 10.82 -7.44
CA GLY A 220 6.22 10.74 -6.86
C GLY A 220 6.14 10.37 -5.38
N PHE A 221 7.18 9.78 -4.79
CA PHE A 221 7.17 9.53 -3.35
C PHE A 221 7.36 10.81 -2.55
N ILE A 222 6.41 11.11 -1.67
CA ILE A 222 6.43 12.27 -0.77
C ILE A 222 6.47 11.80 0.69
N LEU A 223 7.06 12.63 1.58
CA LEU A 223 7.10 12.38 3.02
C LEU A 223 5.73 12.69 3.63
N ASN A 224 4.98 11.65 3.99
CA ASN A 224 3.62 11.72 4.52
C ASN A 224 3.59 11.92 6.04
N SER A 225 4.50 11.28 6.79
CA SER A 225 4.56 11.42 8.24
C SER A 225 5.99 11.34 8.77
N THR A 226 6.21 11.97 9.92
CA THR A 226 7.47 11.96 10.68
C THR A 226 7.13 11.79 12.14
N LEU A 227 7.47 10.63 12.70
CA LEU A 227 7.19 10.27 14.09
C LEU A 227 8.46 9.86 14.80
N GLN A 228 8.53 10.09 16.10
CA GLN A 228 9.60 9.60 16.96
C GLN A 228 9.01 8.63 17.98
N GLN A 229 9.62 7.45 18.12
CA GLN A 229 9.21 6.41 19.06
C GLN A 229 10.42 5.83 19.79
N ARG A 230 10.20 5.25 20.97
CA ARG A 230 11.27 4.54 21.70
C ARG A 230 11.55 3.19 21.03
N SER A 231 12.83 2.80 20.94
CA SER A 231 13.22 1.47 20.50
C SER A 231 12.55 0.39 21.36
N PRO A 232 12.09 -0.74 20.78
CA PRO A 232 11.52 -1.85 21.55
C PRO A 232 12.61 -2.64 22.32
N VAL A 233 13.89 -2.47 21.97
CA VAL A 233 15.02 -3.23 22.53
C VAL A 233 16.04 -2.37 23.27
N SER A 234 15.98 -1.04 23.13
CA SER A 234 16.87 -0.11 23.83
C SER A 234 16.11 1.08 24.48
N ASN A 235 16.85 2.02 25.05
CA ASN A 235 16.29 3.28 25.56
C ASN A 235 16.28 4.41 24.53
N ASP A 236 16.74 4.13 23.30
CA ASP A 236 16.93 5.12 22.26
C ASP A 236 15.62 5.58 21.63
N GLN A 237 15.69 6.73 20.96
CA GLN A 237 14.61 7.22 20.12
C GLN A 237 14.89 6.84 18.66
N VAL A 238 13.99 6.07 18.08
CA VAL A 238 13.97 5.74 16.65
C VAL A 238 13.13 6.80 15.94
N LEU A 239 13.73 7.48 14.97
CA LEU A 239 13.02 8.40 14.08
C LEU A 239 12.44 7.61 12.89
N CYS A 240 11.16 7.83 12.59
CA CYS A 240 10.40 7.12 11.58
C CYS A 240 9.86 8.10 10.54
N LEU A 241 10.19 7.87 9.27
CA LEU A 241 9.78 8.69 8.13
C LEU A 241 8.96 7.82 7.17
N ALA A 242 7.70 8.19 6.89
CA ALA A 242 6.82 7.41 6.01
C ALA A 242 6.68 8.08 4.64
N TYR A 243 7.04 7.39 3.56
CA TYR A 243 6.99 7.88 2.18
C TYR A 243 6.00 7.09 1.30
N GLY A 244 5.12 7.78 0.58
CA GLY A 244 4.19 7.14 -0.36
C GLY A 244 4.01 7.92 -1.66
N ASP A 245 3.61 7.23 -2.73
CA ASP A 245 3.35 7.79 -4.07
C ASP A 245 1.86 7.81 -4.46
N GLY A 246 0.99 7.57 -3.48
CA GLY A 246 -0.45 7.34 -3.64
C GLY A 246 -0.86 5.86 -3.55
N LEU A 247 0.02 4.93 -3.96
CA LEU A 247 -0.28 3.49 -3.99
C LEU A 247 0.76 2.66 -3.21
N ALA A 248 2.03 2.75 -3.57
CA ALA A 248 3.15 2.10 -2.89
C ALA A 248 3.65 2.93 -1.70
N ARG A 249 4.18 2.24 -0.69
CA ARG A 249 4.54 2.82 0.62
C ARG A 249 5.83 2.21 1.17
N PHE A 250 6.69 3.04 1.76
CA PHE A 250 7.84 2.58 2.55
C PHE A 250 8.16 3.50 3.74
N SER A 251 8.54 2.90 4.86
CA SER A 251 9.01 3.59 6.06
C SER A 251 10.52 3.51 6.18
N VAL A 252 11.16 4.59 6.59
CA VAL A 252 12.57 4.65 6.98
C VAL A 252 12.66 4.80 8.49
N PHE A 253 13.39 3.90 9.13
CA PHE A 253 13.70 3.89 10.55
C PHE A 253 15.17 4.26 10.75
N LEU A 254 15.43 5.18 11.66
CA LEU A 254 16.75 5.72 11.97
C LEU A 254 17.02 5.48 13.46
N GLU A 255 17.90 4.53 13.78
CA GLU A 255 18.24 4.12 15.15
C GLU A 255 19.74 4.36 15.43
N PRO A 256 20.11 5.11 16.48
CA PRO A 256 21.52 5.32 16.83
C PRO A 256 22.25 4.00 17.16
N LEU A 257 23.47 3.82 16.65
CA LEU A 257 24.27 2.61 16.91
C LEU A 257 25.19 2.74 18.13
N HIS A 258 25.47 3.94 18.61
CA HIS A 258 26.43 4.20 19.72
C HIS A 258 27.79 3.51 19.53
N GLY A 259 28.26 3.42 18.27
CA GLY A 259 29.51 2.76 17.90
C GLY A 259 29.41 1.24 17.68
N ALA A 260 28.25 0.61 17.94
CA ALA A 260 28.04 -0.82 17.71
C ALA A 260 28.37 -1.21 16.26
N LYS A 261 28.93 -2.41 16.09
CA LYS A 261 29.12 -3.05 14.78
C LYS A 261 27.96 -3.99 14.54
N VAL A 262 26.96 -3.50 13.81
CA VAL A 262 25.84 -4.27 13.28
C VAL A 262 26.06 -4.39 11.78
N ASP A 263 25.93 -5.61 11.26
CA ASP A 263 26.08 -5.87 9.83
C ASP A 263 24.87 -5.36 9.04
N ASP A 264 25.10 -5.00 7.79
CA ASP A 264 24.02 -4.66 6.86
C ASP A 264 23.13 -5.89 6.60
N ALA A 265 21.82 -5.70 6.60
CA ALA A 265 20.84 -6.77 6.47
C ALA A 265 19.90 -6.54 5.28
N ARG A 266 19.51 -7.62 4.60
CA ARG A 266 18.51 -7.59 3.54
C ARG A 266 17.62 -8.83 3.62
N THR A 267 16.33 -8.61 3.80
CA THR A 267 15.31 -9.64 3.93
C THR A 267 14.11 -9.26 3.06
N GLN A 268 13.39 -10.26 2.55
CA GLN A 268 12.14 -10.04 1.82
C GLN A 268 11.09 -11.04 2.30
N LEU A 269 9.89 -10.56 2.63
CA LEU A 269 8.79 -11.35 3.16
C LEU A 269 7.54 -11.16 2.28
N GLY A 270 7.48 -11.92 1.20
CA GLY A 270 6.52 -11.69 0.11
C GLY A 270 6.81 -10.35 -0.58
N PRO A 271 5.86 -9.39 -0.62
CA PRO A 271 6.11 -8.08 -1.21
C PRO A 271 6.88 -7.12 -0.29
N THR A 272 6.89 -7.35 1.02
CA THR A 272 7.57 -6.46 1.97
C THR A 272 9.08 -6.68 1.93
N THR A 273 9.81 -5.69 1.44
CA THR A 273 11.26 -5.60 1.52
C THR A 273 11.67 -5.01 2.88
N VAL A 274 12.76 -5.53 3.46
CA VAL A 274 13.50 -4.91 4.58
C VAL A 274 14.97 -4.79 4.16
N VAL A 275 15.53 -3.57 4.17
CA VAL A 275 16.96 -3.32 3.97
C VAL A 275 17.49 -2.42 5.08
N SER A 276 18.50 -2.90 5.80
CA SER A 276 19.22 -2.16 6.83
C SER A 276 20.64 -1.86 6.36
N ARG A 277 21.01 -0.58 6.35
CA ARG A 277 22.36 -0.09 6.02
C ARG A 277 22.90 0.79 7.14
N ARG A 278 24.16 0.62 7.52
CA ARG A 278 24.84 1.54 8.43
C ARG A 278 25.20 2.86 7.73
N PHE A 279 24.71 3.97 8.27
CA PHE A 279 25.30 5.30 8.05
C PHE A 279 26.43 5.52 9.04
N ALA A 280 27.61 5.92 8.55
CA ALA A 280 28.78 6.22 9.39
C ALA A 280 28.82 7.72 9.73
N SER A 281 29.10 8.01 11.00
CA SER A 281 29.19 9.38 11.53
C SER A 281 29.99 9.39 12.84
N ASP A 282 30.53 10.55 13.21
CA ASP A 282 31.42 10.74 14.38
C ASP A 282 30.75 10.42 15.73
N ASP A 283 29.41 10.44 15.77
CA ASP A 283 28.58 10.06 16.92
C ASP A 283 28.41 8.53 17.10
N GLY A 284 29.14 7.73 16.32
CA GLY A 284 29.13 6.27 16.36
C GLY A 284 28.28 5.61 15.27
N GLY A 285 27.58 6.41 14.46
CA GLY A 285 26.77 5.93 13.32
C GLY A 285 25.30 5.70 13.66
N THR A 286 24.50 5.62 12.59
CA THR A 286 23.04 5.37 12.65
C THR A 286 22.71 4.16 11.77
N MET A 287 21.84 3.28 12.25
CA MET A 287 21.25 2.22 11.43
C MET A 287 20.06 2.79 10.66
N VAL A 288 20.12 2.72 9.33
CA VAL A 288 19.07 3.15 8.41
C VAL A 288 18.34 1.90 7.91
N THR A 289 17.13 1.65 8.41
CA THR A 289 16.31 0.50 7.97
C THR A 289 15.12 0.99 7.15
N VAL A 290 15.02 0.54 5.90
CA VAL A 290 13.90 0.80 4.99
C VAL A 290 13.01 -0.44 4.93
N VAL A 291 11.71 -0.26 5.19
CA VAL A 291 10.69 -1.31 5.16
C VAL A 291 9.54 -0.88 4.27
N GLY A 292 9.16 -1.68 3.27
CA GLY A 292 8.00 -1.34 2.42
C GLY A 292 7.73 -2.29 1.27
N GLU A 293 6.60 -2.08 0.61
CA GLU A 293 6.15 -2.81 -0.59
C GLU A 293 6.80 -2.22 -1.85
N ILE A 294 8.14 -2.24 -1.87
CA ILE A 294 8.97 -1.72 -2.95
C ILE A 294 10.07 -2.73 -3.33
N PRO A 295 10.53 -2.73 -4.59
CA PRO A 295 11.70 -3.50 -5.02
C PRO A 295 12.92 -3.30 -4.11
N SER A 296 13.64 -4.39 -3.84
CA SER A 296 14.81 -4.38 -2.95
C SER A 296 15.89 -3.36 -3.32
N GLY A 297 16.16 -3.16 -4.61
CA GLY A 297 17.10 -2.13 -5.08
C GLY A 297 16.62 -0.69 -4.82
N THR A 298 15.31 -0.47 -4.74
CA THR A 298 14.73 0.82 -4.32
C THR A 298 15.00 1.08 -2.86
N ALA A 299 14.66 0.11 -1.99
CA ALA A 299 14.86 0.25 -0.54
C ALA A 299 16.34 0.46 -0.19
N GLU A 300 17.23 -0.29 -0.85
CA GLU A 300 18.68 -0.15 -0.72
C GLU A 300 19.18 1.23 -1.15
N ARG A 301 18.70 1.76 -2.29
CA ARG A 301 19.08 3.09 -2.75
C ARG A 301 18.54 4.20 -1.84
N VAL A 302 17.32 4.07 -1.29
CA VAL A 302 16.80 4.99 -0.27
C VAL A 302 17.69 4.95 0.98
N ALA A 303 18.01 3.77 1.50
CA ALA A 303 18.82 3.62 2.72
C ALA A 303 20.19 4.31 2.57
N LEU A 304 20.85 4.15 1.42
CA LEU A 304 22.13 4.80 1.09
C LEU A 304 22.02 6.32 0.84
N SER A 305 20.82 6.86 0.64
CA SER A 305 20.57 8.28 0.35
C SER A 305 20.14 9.11 1.56
N MET A 306 19.96 8.48 2.73
CA MET A 306 19.62 9.19 3.97
C MET A 306 20.81 10.01 4.50
N ARG A 307 20.55 11.25 4.90
CA ARG A 307 21.53 12.18 5.47
C ARG A 307 20.97 12.95 6.67
N PRO A 308 21.79 13.28 7.67
CA PRO A 308 21.43 14.29 8.64
C PRO A 308 21.46 15.68 7.98
N SER A 309 20.43 16.48 8.28
CA SER A 309 20.24 17.84 7.79
C SER A 309 21.35 18.75 8.31
N GLY A 310 22.24 19.20 7.42
CA GLY A 310 23.40 20.02 7.75
C GLY A 310 24.75 19.32 7.58
N ALA A 311 24.77 18.03 7.24
CA ALA A 311 25.99 17.40 6.71
C ALA A 311 26.41 18.12 5.41
N ARG A 312 27.69 18.45 5.28
CA ARG A 312 28.27 18.73 3.97
C ARG A 312 28.47 17.39 3.24
N PRO A 313 28.28 17.33 1.92
CA PRO A 313 28.81 16.21 1.16
C PRO A 313 30.35 16.21 1.28
N GLU A 314 30.92 15.02 1.49
CA GLU A 314 32.33 14.73 1.24
C GLU A 314 32.56 14.42 -0.25
#